data_AF-K1XJK1-F1
#
_entry.id   AF-K1XJK1-F1
#
_cell.length_a   1.000
_cell.length_b   1.000
_cell.length_c   1.000
_cell.angle_alpha   90.00
_cell.angle_beta   90.00
_cell.angle_gamma   90.00
#
_symmetry.space_group_name_H-M   'P 1'
#
loop_
_entity.id
_entity.type
_entity.pdbx_description
1 polymer ?
#
loop_
_entity_poly.entity_id
_entity_poly.type
_entity_poly.pdbx_seq_one_letter_code
_entity_poly.pdbx_strand_id
1 'polypeptide(L)'
;PSRLIPFPFGGGDVTYTYTVKNPGMVAMHDVTVIDDKCSPVSRLSGDTNNNNLFEPSETWVYTCKTHISKSTRNIATAEGQANGLVAKSYAIANVLVAAPGLPKTGLAPEGENTSRNIALLASVLAILWVSVVVIQRKKKMV
;
A
#
# COMPACT_ATOMS: atom_id res chain seq x y z
N PRO A 1 -0.09 -9.86 10.24
CA PRO A 1 1.05 -10.15 9.34
C PRO A 1 1.33 -8.93 8.46
N SER A 2 2.59 -8.57 8.24
CA SER A 2 2.95 -7.52 7.28
C SER A 2 2.82 -8.08 5.86
N ARG A 3 1.95 -7.50 5.04
CA ARG A 3 1.78 -7.91 3.64
C ARG A 3 2.77 -7.12 2.77
N LEU A 4 3.70 -7.82 2.11
CA LEU A 4 4.73 -7.19 1.27
C LEU A 4 4.20 -6.71 -0.09
N ILE A 5 3.05 -7.26 -0.53
CA ILE A 5 2.38 -6.87 -1.77
C ILE A 5 1.21 -5.95 -1.41
N PRO A 6 1.15 -4.71 -1.92
CA PRO A 6 0.02 -3.82 -1.70
C PRO A 6 -1.30 -4.41 -2.20
N PHE A 7 -2.42 -4.04 -1.57
CA PHE A 7 -3.74 -4.23 -2.17
C PHE A 7 -3.89 -3.33 -3.40
N PRO A 8 -4.71 -3.72 -4.40
CA PRO A 8 -5.08 -2.81 -5.48
C PRO A 8 -5.76 -1.56 -4.92
N PHE A 9 -5.92 -0.54 -5.77
CA PHE A 9 -6.72 0.62 -5.42
C PHE A 9 -8.12 0.18 -4.96
N GLY A 10 -8.62 0.78 -3.88
CA GLY A 10 -9.86 0.35 -3.21
C GLY A 10 -9.63 -0.58 -2.02
N GLY A 11 -8.45 -1.20 -1.92
CA GLY A 11 -8.07 -1.99 -0.74
C GLY A 11 -8.54 -3.43 -0.76
N GLY A 12 -8.75 -3.99 0.43
CA GLY A 12 -9.18 -5.38 0.59
C GLY A 12 -9.42 -5.79 2.04
N ASP A 13 -9.99 -6.99 2.18
CA ASP A 13 -10.22 -7.60 3.48
C ASP A 13 -8.91 -8.09 4.10
N VAL A 14 -8.73 -7.80 5.38
CA VAL A 14 -7.58 -8.21 6.18
C VAL A 14 -8.09 -8.96 7.41
N THR A 15 -7.54 -10.14 7.64
CA THR A 15 -7.70 -10.89 8.88
C THR A 15 -6.42 -10.73 9.71
N TYR A 16 -6.58 -10.22 10.92
CA TYR A 16 -5.51 -10.15 11.91
C TYR A 16 -5.64 -11.33 12.86
N THR A 17 -4.53 -12.02 13.08
CA THR A 17 -4.40 -13.10 14.07
C THR A 17 -3.32 -12.71 15.06
N TYR A 18 -3.65 -12.77 16.34
CA TYR A 18 -2.75 -12.42 17.44
C TYR A 18 -2.46 -13.67 18.25
N THR A 19 -1.18 -13.98 18.43
CA THR A 19 -0.72 -15.07 19.30
C THR A 19 -0.14 -14.43 20.55
N VAL A 20 -0.84 -14.58 21.68
CA VAL A 20 -0.48 -13.98 22.96
C VAL A 20 0.11 -15.08 23.85
N LYS A 21 1.23 -14.79 24.51
CA LYS A 21 1.87 -15.67 25.49
C LYS A 21 2.05 -14.93 26.82
N ASN A 22 1.79 -15.60 27.94
CA ASN A 22 2.10 -15.07 29.27
C ASN A 22 3.62 -15.17 29.51
N PRO A 23 4.35 -14.04 29.64
CA PRO A 23 5.79 -14.06 29.85
C PRO A 23 6.19 -14.28 31.32
N GLY A 24 5.22 -14.24 32.24
CA GLY A 24 5.45 -14.37 33.68
C GLY A 24 5.49 -15.81 34.16
N MET A 25 5.53 -15.95 35.49
CA MET A 25 5.55 -17.26 36.18
C MET A 25 4.22 -17.60 36.85
N VAL A 26 3.24 -16.68 36.85
CA VAL A 26 1.94 -16.84 37.52
C VAL A 26 0.84 -16.64 36.50
N ALA A 27 -0.28 -17.33 36.69
CA ALA A 27 -1.47 -17.19 35.85
C ALA A 27 -2.02 -15.75 35.91
N MET A 28 -2.50 -15.26 34.76
CA MET A 28 -3.08 -13.93 34.65
C MET A 28 -4.60 -14.00 34.45
N HIS A 29 -5.33 -13.00 34.92
CA HIS A 29 -6.76 -12.80 34.65
C HIS A 29 -6.99 -11.51 33.85
N ASP A 30 -8.24 -11.27 33.47
CA ASP A 30 -8.69 -10.09 32.71
C ASP A 30 -7.86 -9.82 31.45
N VAL A 31 -7.53 -10.90 30.74
CA VAL A 31 -6.69 -10.81 29.54
C VAL A 31 -7.53 -10.30 28.37
N THR A 32 -7.16 -9.14 27.86
CA THR A 32 -7.85 -8.46 26.76
C THR A 32 -6.90 -8.16 25.61
N VAL A 33 -7.43 -8.20 24.39
CA VAL A 33 -6.71 -7.76 23.19
C VAL A 33 -7.60 -6.77 22.47
N ILE A 34 -7.07 -5.58 22.21
CA ILE A 34 -7.72 -4.53 21.42
C ILE A 34 -6.84 -4.16 20.23
N ASP A 35 -7.45 -3.66 19.17
CA ASP A 35 -6.73 -3.23 17.97
C ASP A 35 -7.30 -1.91 17.42
N ASP A 36 -6.42 -1.02 16.97
CA ASP A 36 -6.77 0.35 16.57
C ASP A 36 -7.31 0.47 15.13
N LYS A 37 -7.32 -0.63 14.35
CA LYS A 37 -7.87 -0.70 12.99
C LYS A 37 -8.87 -1.84 12.81
N CYS A 38 -8.93 -2.78 13.76
CA CYS A 38 -9.80 -3.94 13.69
C CYS A 38 -10.58 -4.14 14.99
N SER A 39 -11.92 -4.08 14.91
CA SER A 39 -12.80 -4.35 16.05
C SER A 39 -14.11 -4.99 15.57
N PRO A 40 -14.74 -5.91 16.33
CA PRO A 40 -14.26 -6.45 17.61
C PRO A 40 -13.16 -7.51 17.45
N VAL A 41 -12.30 -7.62 18.47
CA VAL A 41 -11.32 -8.70 18.59
C VAL A 41 -11.90 -9.81 19.46
N SER A 42 -11.85 -11.05 18.99
CA SER A 42 -12.38 -12.22 19.70
C SER A 42 -11.30 -13.27 19.97
N ARG A 43 -11.40 -13.95 21.12
CA ARG A 43 -10.55 -15.09 21.46
C ARG A 43 -11.01 -16.31 20.65
N LEU A 44 -10.09 -16.91 19.90
CA LEU A 44 -10.32 -18.12 19.11
C LEU A 44 -10.03 -19.40 19.90
N SER A 45 -8.92 -19.42 20.63
CA SER A 45 -8.45 -20.62 21.35
C SER A 45 -7.37 -20.29 22.36
N GLY A 46 -6.96 -21.31 23.13
CA GLY A 46 -5.70 -21.30 23.90
C GLY A 46 -5.82 -21.55 25.38
N ASP A 47 -7.03 -21.43 25.94
CA ASP A 47 -7.37 -21.87 27.29
C ASP A 47 -7.54 -23.40 27.24
N THR A 48 -6.47 -24.12 27.56
CA THR A 48 -6.33 -25.56 27.39
C THR A 48 -6.96 -26.36 28.52
N ASN A 49 -7.08 -25.75 29.69
CA ASN A 49 -7.64 -26.36 30.88
C ASN A 49 -9.07 -25.84 31.20
N ASN A 50 -9.58 -24.87 30.43
CA ASN A 50 -10.90 -24.26 30.53
C ASN A 50 -11.18 -23.56 31.87
N ASN A 51 -10.16 -22.96 32.49
CA ASN A 51 -10.33 -22.28 33.76
C ASN A 51 -10.40 -20.75 33.64
N ASN A 52 -10.34 -20.20 32.42
CA ASN A 52 -10.32 -18.76 32.12
C ASN A 52 -9.16 -17.97 32.77
N LEU A 53 -8.09 -18.65 33.19
CA LEU A 53 -6.84 -18.03 33.60
C LEU A 53 -5.80 -18.26 32.51
N PHE A 54 -4.92 -17.29 32.32
CA PHE A 54 -3.89 -17.37 31.30
C PHE A 54 -2.57 -17.82 31.91
N GLU A 55 -2.32 -19.13 31.94
CA GLU A 55 -1.10 -19.68 32.55
C GLU A 55 0.15 -19.47 31.69
N PRO A 56 1.35 -19.50 32.30
CA PRO A 56 2.62 -19.44 31.60
C PRO A 56 2.81 -20.51 30.50
N SER A 57 2.14 -21.66 30.64
CA SER A 57 2.17 -22.75 29.64
C SER A 57 1.21 -22.54 28.48
N GLU A 58 0.28 -21.60 28.58
CA GLU A 58 -0.75 -21.40 27.58
C GLU A 58 -0.35 -20.39 26.50
N THR A 59 -1.05 -20.47 25.38
CA THR A 59 -0.91 -19.52 24.28
C THR A 59 -2.30 -19.23 23.73
N TRP A 60 -2.77 -18.01 23.97
CA TRP A 60 -4.11 -17.59 23.56
C TRP A 60 -4.05 -16.96 22.17
N VAL A 61 -4.94 -17.42 21.30
CA VAL A 61 -5.07 -16.93 19.93
C VAL A 61 -6.31 -16.06 19.83
N TYR A 62 -6.15 -14.87 19.27
CA TYR A 62 -7.22 -13.92 19.01
C TYR A 62 -7.31 -13.59 17.53
N THR A 63 -8.48 -13.14 17.07
CA THR A 63 -8.68 -12.74 15.68
C THR A 63 -9.59 -11.52 15.56
N CYS A 64 -9.43 -10.81 14.45
CA CYS A 64 -10.38 -9.84 13.96
C CYS A 64 -10.30 -9.73 12.44
N LYS A 65 -11.41 -9.41 11.78
CA LYS A 65 -11.47 -9.15 10.34
C LYS A 65 -12.00 -7.74 10.07
N THR A 66 -11.35 -7.01 9.16
CA THR A 66 -11.76 -5.65 8.76
C THR A 66 -11.41 -5.40 7.29
N HIS A 67 -12.02 -4.38 6.71
CA HIS A 67 -11.71 -3.93 5.36
C HIS A 67 -10.79 -2.70 5.39
N ILE A 68 -9.66 -2.79 4.70
CA ILE A 68 -8.65 -1.71 4.67
C ILE A 68 -8.61 -1.08 3.28
N SER A 69 -9.07 0.17 3.18
CA SER A 69 -9.15 0.92 1.90
C SER A 69 -7.97 1.87 1.66
N LYS A 70 -7.14 2.13 2.66
CA LYS A 70 -5.95 2.99 2.58
C LYS A 70 -4.79 2.36 3.35
N SER A 71 -3.56 2.62 2.90
CA SER A 71 -2.36 2.18 3.61
C SER A 71 -2.41 2.64 5.06
N THR A 72 -2.17 1.72 5.98
CA THR A 72 -2.26 1.99 7.42
C THR A 72 -1.22 1.21 8.20
N ARG A 73 -0.86 1.79 9.35
CA ARG A 73 -0.17 1.10 10.43
C ARG A 73 -1.22 0.65 11.44
N ASN A 74 -1.18 -0.63 11.76
CA ASN A 74 -2.06 -1.31 12.69
C ASN A 74 -1.28 -1.58 13.98
N ILE A 75 -1.89 -1.32 15.13
CA ILE A 75 -1.34 -1.52 16.46
C ILE A 75 -2.38 -2.28 17.29
N ALA A 76 -2.05 -3.53 17.62
CA ALA A 76 -2.78 -4.30 18.62
C ALA A 76 -2.11 -4.15 19.98
N THR A 77 -2.93 -4.12 21.02
CA THR A 77 -2.51 -4.05 22.41
C THR A 77 -3.13 -5.22 23.17
N ALA A 78 -2.29 -5.99 23.86
CA ALA A 78 -2.72 -7.03 24.77
C ALA A 78 -2.42 -6.61 26.22
N GLU A 79 -3.37 -6.81 27.10
CA GLU A 79 -3.25 -6.54 28.54
C GLU A 79 -3.67 -7.77 29.35
N GLY A 80 -3.09 -7.94 30.53
CA GLY A 80 -3.48 -8.96 31.50
C GLY A 80 -3.01 -8.59 32.91
N GLN A 81 -3.65 -9.15 33.93
CA GLN A 81 -3.39 -8.78 35.32
C GLN A 81 -2.96 -9.98 36.17
N ALA A 82 -2.00 -9.76 37.07
CA ALA A 82 -1.59 -10.73 38.09
C ALA A 82 -0.93 -10.00 39.27
N ASN A 83 -1.19 -10.46 40.50
CA ASN A 83 -0.59 -9.91 41.73
C ASN A 83 -0.73 -8.38 41.88
N GLY A 84 -1.83 -7.80 41.40
CA GLY A 84 -2.06 -6.35 41.40
C GLY A 84 -1.24 -5.54 40.39
N LEU A 85 -0.53 -6.23 39.48
CA LEU A 85 0.22 -5.62 38.38
C LEU A 85 -0.48 -5.85 37.05
N VAL A 86 -0.33 -4.91 36.13
CA VAL A 86 -0.80 -5.00 34.75
C VAL A 86 0.39 -5.23 33.83
N ALA A 87 0.37 -6.32 33.07
CA ALA A 87 1.30 -6.52 31.95
C ALA A 87 0.65 -6.02 30.66
N LYS A 88 1.45 -5.37 29.82
CA LYS A 88 1.01 -4.81 28.54
C LYS A 88 1.98 -5.17 27.44
N SER A 89 1.46 -5.56 26.29
CA SER A 89 2.24 -5.91 25.09
C SER A 89 1.63 -5.28 23.84
N TYR A 90 2.45 -5.05 22.83
CA TYR A 90 2.04 -4.42 21.57
C TYR A 90 2.49 -5.25 20.37
N ALA A 91 1.63 -5.33 19.36
CA ALA A 91 1.97 -5.90 18.06
C ALA A 91 1.67 -4.90 16.95
N ILE A 92 2.58 -4.78 15.99
CA ILE A 92 2.49 -3.80 14.91
C ILE A 92 2.50 -4.51 13.56
N ALA A 93 1.62 -4.10 12.66
CA ALA A 93 1.60 -4.56 11.28
C ALA A 93 1.34 -3.40 10.31
N ASN A 94 1.91 -3.46 9.11
CA ASN A 94 1.62 -2.50 8.04
C ASN A 94 0.79 -3.18 6.95
N VAL A 95 -0.25 -2.49 6.49
CA VAL A 95 -1.04 -2.86 5.31
C VAL A 95 -0.86 -1.76 4.28
N LEU A 96 -0.42 -2.13 3.08
CA LEU A 96 -0.25 -1.20 1.97
C LEU A 96 -1.42 -1.33 0.99
N VAL A 97 -1.91 -0.20 0.50
CA VAL A 97 -2.94 -0.10 -0.55
C VAL A 97 -2.41 0.83 -1.63
N ALA A 98 -2.52 0.41 -2.89
CA ALA A 98 -2.08 1.20 -4.03
C ALA A 98 -2.87 2.53 -4.12
N ALA A 99 -2.16 3.60 -4.44
CA ALA A 99 -2.78 4.89 -4.76
C ALA A 99 -3.56 4.80 -6.08
N PRO A 100 -4.61 5.64 -6.27
CA PRO A 100 -5.27 5.74 -7.55
C PRO A 100 -4.28 6.16 -8.64
N GLY A 101 -4.42 5.57 -9.83
CA GLY A 101 -3.67 6.01 -11.00
C GLY A 101 -3.99 7.47 -11.34
N LEU A 102 -3.03 8.16 -11.95
CA LEU A 102 -3.26 9.52 -12.45
C LEU A 102 -4.41 9.53 -13.46
N PRO A 103 -5.22 10.61 -13.52
CA PRO A 103 -6.25 10.75 -14.53
C PRO A 103 -5.61 10.69 -15.93
N LYS A 104 -6.30 10.06 -16.87
CA LYS A 104 -5.89 9.99 -18.30
C LYS A 104 -6.18 11.33 -19.01
N THR A 105 -5.73 12.43 -18.43
CA THR A 105 -5.92 13.79 -18.93
C THR A 105 -4.62 14.42 -19.42
N GLY A 106 -3.53 13.64 -19.49
CA GLY A 106 -2.33 14.07 -20.19
C GLY A 106 -2.64 14.23 -21.68
N LEU A 107 -2.12 15.29 -22.30
CA LEU A 107 -2.11 15.41 -23.75
C LEU A 107 -1.41 14.17 -24.31
N ALA A 108 -2.10 13.41 -25.16
CA ALA A 108 -1.42 12.39 -25.96
C ALA A 108 -0.34 13.09 -26.78
N PRO A 109 0.86 12.50 -26.96
CA PRO A 109 1.76 12.99 -28.00
C PRO A 109 0.98 12.98 -29.32
N GLU A 110 0.91 14.11 -30.02
CA GLU A 110 0.25 14.22 -31.33
C GLU A 110 0.92 13.24 -32.31
N GLY A 111 0.36 12.03 -32.38
CA GLY A 111 0.93 10.89 -33.09
C GLY A 111 0.66 10.87 -34.60
N GLU A 112 0.18 11.98 -35.19
CA GLU A 112 -0.24 11.96 -36.60
C GLU A 112 0.16 13.20 -37.42
N ASN A 113 0.46 14.34 -36.77
CA ASN A 113 0.72 15.61 -37.48
C ASN A 113 2.21 15.92 -37.68
N THR A 114 3.10 15.25 -36.94
CA THR A 114 4.55 15.53 -36.99
C THR A 114 5.14 15.26 -38.38
N SER A 115 4.74 14.17 -39.04
CA SER A 115 5.19 13.82 -40.39
C SER A 115 4.65 14.79 -41.45
N ARG A 116 3.38 15.22 -41.37
CA ARG A 116 2.80 16.22 -42.28
C ARG A 116 3.47 17.59 -42.13
N ASN A 117 3.73 18.02 -40.89
CA ASN A 117 4.36 19.31 -40.61
C ASN A 117 5.83 19.34 -41.04
N ILE A 118 6.58 18.24 -40.83
CA ILE A 118 7.96 18.10 -41.33
C ILE A 118 7.99 18.11 -42.86
N ALA A 119 7.06 17.40 -43.53
CA ALA A 119 6.97 17.37 -44.99
C ALA A 119 6.68 18.76 -45.59
N LEU A 120 5.77 19.53 -44.97
CA LEU A 120 5.48 20.91 -45.37
C LEU A 120 6.73 21.80 -45.25
N LEU A 121 7.45 21.75 -44.12
CA LEU A 121 8.67 22.54 -43.93
C LEU A 121 9.78 22.16 -44.92
N ALA A 122 9.98 20.86 -45.16
CA ALA A 122 11.00 20.37 -46.10
C ALA A 122 10.73 20.84 -47.55
N SER A 123 9.47 20.84 -47.98
CA SER A 123 9.09 21.29 -49.33
C SER A 123 9.30 22.80 -49.53
N VAL A 124 8.97 23.63 -48.54
CA VAL A 124 9.23 25.08 -48.58
C VAL A 124 10.74 25.35 -48.66
N LEU A 125 11.54 24.66 -47.86
CA LEU A 125 13.00 24.79 -47.89
C LEU A 125 13.57 24.40 -49.25
N ALA A 126 13.10 23.31 -49.85
CA ALA A 126 13.55 22.89 -51.18
C ALA A 126 13.25 23.94 -52.26
N ILE A 127 12.05 24.54 -52.24
CA ILE A 127 11.66 25.60 -53.19
C ILE A 127 12.55 26.84 -53.03
N LEU A 128 12.81 27.27 -51.78
CA LEU A 128 13.71 28.38 -51.50
C LEU A 128 15.13 28.07 -51.96
N TRP A 129 15.62 26.86 -51.74
CA TRP A 129 16.96 26.43 -52.15
C TRP A 129 17.10 26.45 -53.67
N VAL A 130 16.13 25.90 -54.41
CA VAL A 130 16.10 25.93 -55.88
C VAL A 130 16.09 27.38 -56.38
N SER A 131 15.30 28.25 -55.76
CA SER A 131 15.22 29.67 -56.13
C SER A 131 16.57 30.37 -55.95
N VAL A 132 17.25 30.12 -54.82
CA VAL A 132 18.59 30.66 -54.55
C VAL A 132 19.61 30.13 -55.55
N VAL A 133 19.60 28.84 -55.87
CA VAL A 133 20.50 28.24 -56.87
C VAL A 133 20.27 28.85 -58.26
N VAL A 134 19.01 29.05 -58.67
CA VAL A 134 18.67 29.69 -59.95
C VAL A 134 19.19 31.13 -59.97
N ILE A 135 19.02 31.89 -58.90
CA ILE A 135 19.53 33.26 -58.78
C ILE A 135 21.06 33.28 -58.85
N GLN A 136 21.75 32.38 -58.13
CA GLN A 136 23.21 32.28 -58.16
C GLN A 136 23.74 31.88 -59.55
N ARG A 137 23.06 30.96 -60.24
CA ARG A 137 23.43 30.57 -61.62
C ARG A 137 23.25 31.73 -62.60
N LYS A 138 22.16 32.51 -62.49
CA LYS A 138 21.96 33.71 -63.32
C LYS A 138 23.03 34.77 -63.08
N LYS A 139 23.45 34.98 -61.82
CA LYS A 139 24.52 35.92 -61.47
C LYS A 139 25.91 35.50 -61.95
N LYS A 140 26.14 34.22 -62.22
CA LYS A 140 27.43 33.69 -62.74
C LYS A 140 27.56 33.74 -64.26
N MET A 141 26.48 34.06 -64.99
CA MET A 141 26.43 34.12 -66.46
C MET A 141 26.41 35.56 -67.01
N VAL A 142 26.69 36.55 -66.14
CA VAL A 142 26.93 37.97 -66.46
C VAL A 142 28.34 38.30 -66.01
#